data_AF-A0AA35VV09-F1
#
_entry.id   AF-A0AA35VV09-F1
#
_cell.length_a   1.000
_cell.length_b   1.000
_cell.length_c   1.000
_cell.angle_alpha   90.00
_cell.angle_beta   90.00
_cell.angle_gamma   90.00
#
_symmetry.space_group_name_H-M   'P 1'
#
loop_
_entity.id
_entity.type
_entity.pdbx_description
1 polymer ?
#
loop_
_entity_poly.entity_id
_entity_poly.type
_entity_poly.pdbx_seq_one_letter_code
_entity_poly.pdbx_strand_id
1 'polypeptide(L)'
;MRIAIIKRIYWQNKRTCIWQWRSNHAASSIGFPPNEPSVSNHQLLLRSLEECKFSTNSTSVSGTHARIIKLGYQTCPSLTSLLVTTYLSFNLLSLARQLLNEVPYHKFNVVSCNLIIASFMKMGDIDIAKKIFRKMPKRDLISWNSMIGGFVKNVQFQEAFGIFKKMLSSNIEPDKFTFSSIITACARVGALDQAKWIHGLLTEKRIELNFILSSALIDMYSKCGRIETSKAIFESVRHDHVSVWNAMINGLAMHGLAMDAIETFSKMEADNFLPDQITFIGILTACSHCGLTQQGREYFDLMRTKYKITPQLEHYGSMVDLFGRAGLLEEAYEVIQEMPMDPDVVIWRAFLSACRTHRNLELGEFAVAKISNLDSGDYVLLSNTYCSVNKWDKSEKVRSMMKRNGVNKSKGKSWIEVNGVIHQFKAGDKSHCETESIYKVLEALIGRIRHEGYVPVTELVLMDISEEEKEENLNYHSEKLALAYGILKSTPGSEIRVSKNLRTCLDCHSWLKLVSKVLKRVIIVRDRARFHHIEDGVCTCGDYW
;
A
#
# COMPACT_ATOMS: atom_id res chain seq x y z
N MET A 1 27.88 19.07 17.14
CA MET A 1 27.75 20.34 16.39
C MET A 1 26.40 20.57 15.68
N ARG A 2 25.32 19.83 16.02
CA ARG A 2 23.94 20.05 15.50
C ARG A 2 22.90 20.50 16.54
N ILE A 3 23.34 20.74 17.79
CA ILE A 3 22.49 21.22 18.89
C ILE A 3 22.64 22.74 19.11
N ALA A 4 23.69 23.37 18.57
CA ALA A 4 23.97 24.80 18.76
C ALA A 4 23.18 25.72 17.82
N ILE A 5 22.87 25.28 16.59
CA ILE A 5 22.12 26.10 15.62
C ILE A 5 20.61 26.07 15.93
N ILE A 6 20.09 24.92 16.39
CA ILE A 6 18.71 24.80 16.88
C ILE A 6 18.51 25.64 18.15
N LYS A 7 19.50 25.69 19.06
CA LYS A 7 19.43 26.61 20.21
C LYS A 7 19.52 28.09 19.82
N ARG A 8 20.24 28.47 18.75
CA ARG A 8 20.39 29.89 18.35
C ARG A 8 19.12 30.48 17.72
N ILE A 9 18.44 29.72 16.86
CA ILE A 9 17.14 30.11 16.29
C ILE A 9 16.04 30.09 17.37
N TYR A 10 16.12 29.15 18.32
CA TYR A 10 15.16 29.01 19.42
C TYR A 10 15.36 30.03 20.55
N TRP A 11 16.59 30.53 20.81
CA TRP A 11 16.87 31.52 21.85
C TRP A 11 16.70 32.98 21.42
N GLN A 12 16.94 33.32 20.14
CA GLN A 12 16.68 34.68 19.66
C GLN A 12 15.17 34.98 19.52
N ASN A 13 14.34 34.00 19.15
CA ASN A 13 12.89 34.19 19.06
C ASN A 13 12.13 33.98 20.39
N LYS A 14 12.71 33.28 21.38
CA LYS A 14 12.09 33.15 22.72
C LYS A 14 12.12 34.46 23.52
N ARG A 15 13.19 35.26 23.45
CA ARG A 15 13.31 36.45 24.30
C ARG A 15 12.48 37.64 23.83
N THR A 16 12.11 37.73 22.55
CA THR A 16 11.25 38.81 22.05
C THR A 16 9.77 38.45 22.09
N CYS A 17 9.38 37.20 21.75
CA CYS A 17 7.96 36.82 21.75
C CYS A 17 7.42 36.39 23.13
N ILE A 18 8.18 35.68 23.98
CA ILE A 18 7.68 35.22 25.28
C ILE A 18 7.68 36.33 26.35
N TRP A 19 8.61 37.30 26.26
CA TRP A 19 8.58 38.48 27.13
C TRP A 19 7.41 39.42 26.81
N GLN A 20 7.03 39.58 25.54
CA GLN A 20 5.79 40.30 25.19
C GLN A 20 4.52 39.49 25.55
N TRP A 21 4.58 38.15 25.52
CA TRP A 21 3.45 37.28 25.86
C TRP A 21 3.15 37.22 27.37
N ARG A 22 4.17 37.16 28.25
CA ARG A 22 3.97 37.15 29.71
C ARG A 22 3.70 38.53 30.30
N SER A 23 4.21 39.60 29.69
CA SER A 23 4.01 40.98 30.20
C SER A 23 2.60 41.50 29.94
N ASN A 24 1.91 41.01 28.90
CA ASN A 24 0.54 41.43 28.53
C ASN A 24 -0.59 40.67 29.27
N HIS A 25 -0.27 39.70 30.12
CA HIS A 25 -1.27 39.00 30.95
C HIS A 25 -1.28 39.46 32.42
N ALA A 26 -0.39 40.38 32.82
CA ALA A 26 -0.31 40.90 34.17
C ALA A 26 -0.80 42.35 34.32
N ALA A 27 -1.24 43.01 33.24
CA ALA A 27 -1.78 44.37 33.29
C ALA A 27 -3.21 44.42 32.73
N SER A 28 -4.10 44.86 33.61
CA SER A 28 -5.51 45.16 33.47
C SER A 28 -5.90 46.03 32.25
N SER A 29 -7.09 45.76 31.71
CA SER A 29 -8.08 46.73 31.19
C SER A 29 -7.58 48.06 30.61
N ILE A 30 -7.35 48.14 29.29
CA ILE A 30 -7.29 49.43 28.58
C ILE A 30 -7.89 49.31 27.18
N GLY A 31 -9.01 50.03 27.00
CA GLY A 31 -9.47 50.75 25.80
C GLY A 31 -9.25 50.16 24.41
N PHE A 32 -10.37 49.86 23.73
CA PHE A 32 -10.47 49.96 22.27
C PHE A 32 -10.03 51.35 21.79
N PRO A 33 -9.10 51.48 20.83
CA PRO A 33 -8.99 52.69 20.03
C PRO A 33 -9.94 52.59 18.83
N PRO A 34 -10.70 53.66 18.51
CA PRO A 34 -11.54 53.73 17.34
C PRO A 34 -10.66 54.11 16.16
N ASN A 35 -10.29 53.15 15.33
CA ASN A 35 -9.86 53.41 13.95
C ASN A 35 -10.03 52.09 13.17
N GLU A 36 -10.84 52.16 12.11
CA GLU A 36 -11.23 51.04 11.24
C GLU A 36 -10.05 50.10 10.88
N PRO A 37 -10.15 48.78 11.18
CA PRO A 37 -9.11 47.84 10.78
C PRO A 37 -9.69 46.73 9.89
N SER A 38 -10.41 47.02 8.80
CA SER A 38 -11.47 46.05 8.48
C SER A 38 -11.19 44.99 7.39
N VAL A 39 -10.40 45.19 6.32
CA VAL A 39 -10.34 44.16 5.24
C VAL A 39 -8.97 43.98 4.54
N SER A 40 -8.25 45.07 4.26
CA SER A 40 -7.03 45.05 3.41
C SER A 40 -5.89 44.18 3.97
N ASN A 41 -5.52 44.37 5.25
CA ASN A 41 -4.40 43.65 5.87
C ASN A 41 -4.68 42.15 6.05
N HIS A 42 -5.93 41.76 6.33
CA HIS A 42 -6.32 40.36 6.46
C HIS A 42 -6.23 39.62 5.12
N GLN A 43 -6.73 40.24 4.04
CA GLN A 43 -6.64 39.69 2.68
C GLN A 43 -5.19 39.62 2.18
N LEU A 44 -4.36 40.62 2.50
CA LEU A 44 -2.93 40.62 2.18
C LEU A 44 -2.18 39.47 2.87
N LEU A 45 -2.48 39.21 4.15
CA LEU A 45 -1.89 38.07 4.88
C LEU A 45 -2.36 36.72 4.33
N LEU A 46 -3.63 36.60 3.93
CA LEU A 46 -4.14 35.40 3.27
C LEU A 46 -3.43 35.14 1.94
N ARG A 47 -3.34 36.16 1.06
CA ARG A 47 -2.62 36.07 -0.22
C ARG A 47 -1.14 35.72 0.00
N SER A 48 -0.49 36.36 0.96
CA SER A 48 0.91 36.08 1.27
C SER A 48 1.12 34.63 1.74
N LEU A 49 0.20 34.06 2.52
CA LEU A 49 0.24 32.66 2.92
C LEU A 49 -0.07 31.69 1.76
N GLU A 50 -0.94 32.08 0.82
CA GLU A 50 -1.22 31.32 -0.39
C GLU A 50 -0.02 31.32 -1.34
N GLU A 51 0.62 32.46 -1.55
CA GLU A 51 1.88 32.59 -2.29
C GLU A 51 2.99 31.74 -1.66
N CYS A 52 3.05 31.69 -0.33
CA CYS A 52 4.02 30.86 0.37
C CYS A 52 3.87 29.36 0.04
N LYS A 53 2.67 28.86 -0.29
CA LYS A 53 2.48 27.44 -0.66
C LYS A 53 3.18 27.07 -1.96
N PHE A 54 3.40 28.05 -2.84
CA PHE A 54 4.10 27.87 -4.12
C PHE A 54 5.58 28.23 -4.04
N SER A 55 6.01 28.85 -2.95
CA SER A 55 7.42 29.18 -2.71
C SER A 55 8.21 27.99 -2.14
N THR A 56 9.51 27.94 -2.40
CA THR A 56 10.42 26.94 -1.79
C THR A 56 11.05 27.40 -0.48
N ASN A 57 10.74 28.62 -0.03
CA ASN A 57 11.45 29.27 1.08
C ASN A 57 10.64 29.31 2.39
N SER A 58 11.01 28.43 3.33
CA SER A 58 10.39 28.33 4.66
C SER A 58 10.55 29.58 5.55
N THR A 59 11.52 30.46 5.24
CA THR A 59 11.71 31.72 5.99
C THR A 59 10.57 32.72 5.73
N SER A 60 9.96 32.70 4.55
CA SER A 60 8.82 33.55 4.19
C SER A 60 7.59 33.23 5.07
N VAL A 61 7.34 31.95 5.34
CA VAL A 61 6.25 31.50 6.20
C VAL A 61 6.43 31.98 7.64
N SER A 62 7.66 31.88 8.15
CA SER A 62 7.99 32.32 9.51
C SER A 62 7.89 33.84 9.64
N GLY A 63 8.30 34.59 8.61
CA GLY A 63 8.12 36.05 8.55
C GLY A 63 6.64 36.44 8.52
N THR A 64 5.82 35.72 7.76
CA THR A 64 4.37 35.94 7.67
C THR A 64 3.67 35.59 8.98
N HIS A 65 4.07 34.51 9.65
CA HIS A 65 3.61 34.17 11.00
C HIS A 65 3.94 35.28 12.01
N ALA A 66 5.18 35.80 12.00
CA ALA A 66 5.56 36.91 12.88
C ALA A 66 4.70 38.18 12.62
N ARG A 67 4.35 38.47 11.36
CA ARG A 67 3.43 39.57 11.01
C ARG A 67 2.01 39.32 11.54
N ILE A 68 1.50 38.09 11.46
CA ILE A 68 0.19 37.70 12.02
C ILE A 68 0.13 37.97 13.53
N ILE A 69 1.19 37.60 14.26
CA ILE A 69 1.30 37.85 15.71
C ILE A 69 1.37 39.36 15.98
N LYS A 70 2.27 40.08 15.29
CA LYS A 70 2.48 41.52 15.49
C LYS A 70 1.22 42.35 15.21
N LEU A 71 0.40 41.93 14.26
CA LEU A 71 -0.86 42.58 13.88
C LEU A 71 -2.08 42.09 14.69
N GLY A 72 -1.90 41.18 15.65
CA GLY A 72 -2.97 40.69 16.53
C GLY A 72 -3.90 39.65 15.93
N TYR A 73 -3.63 39.12 14.73
CA TYR A 73 -4.48 38.16 14.03
C TYR A 73 -4.26 36.69 14.45
N GLN A 74 -3.50 36.43 15.51
CA GLN A 74 -3.14 35.07 15.97
C GLN A 74 -4.33 34.19 16.35
N THR A 75 -5.47 34.78 16.74
CA THR A 75 -6.69 34.06 17.11
C THR A 75 -7.67 33.91 15.93
N CYS A 76 -7.32 34.43 14.76
CA CYS A 76 -8.16 34.41 13.58
C CYS A 76 -8.14 33.00 12.94
N PRO A 77 -9.24 32.23 12.99
CA PRO A 77 -9.21 30.81 12.64
C PRO A 77 -8.86 30.54 11.18
N SER A 78 -9.24 31.42 10.25
CA SER A 78 -8.91 31.31 8.82
C SER A 78 -7.40 31.38 8.60
N LEU A 79 -6.75 32.41 9.12
CA LEU A 79 -5.30 32.61 9.04
C LEU A 79 -4.54 31.50 9.76
N THR A 80 -4.98 31.08 10.96
CA THR A 80 -4.35 29.97 11.68
C THR A 80 -4.45 28.67 10.88
N SER A 81 -5.61 28.36 10.30
CA SER A 81 -5.80 27.13 9.52
C SER A 81 -4.91 27.11 8.27
N LEU A 82 -4.81 28.24 7.58
CA LEU A 82 -3.96 28.38 6.41
C LEU A 82 -2.48 28.27 6.80
N LEU A 83 -2.06 28.93 7.87
CA LEU A 83 -0.69 28.88 8.39
C LEU A 83 -0.29 27.46 8.82
N VAL A 84 -1.18 26.71 9.49
CA VAL A 84 -0.96 25.29 9.80
C VAL A 84 -0.71 24.49 8.52
N THR A 85 -1.52 24.71 7.48
CA THR A 85 -1.39 23.95 6.22
C THR A 85 -0.12 24.30 5.46
N THR A 86 0.27 25.57 5.49
CA THR A 86 1.54 26.04 4.92
C THR A 86 2.72 25.46 5.70
N TYR A 87 2.67 25.40 7.04
CA TYR A 87 3.73 24.72 7.80
C TYR A 87 3.86 23.24 7.45
N LEU A 88 2.74 22.54 7.24
CA LEU A 88 2.75 21.14 6.84
C LEU A 88 3.32 20.95 5.42
N SER A 89 3.05 21.86 4.47
CA SER A 89 3.65 21.77 3.13
C SER A 89 5.17 21.92 3.13
N PHE A 90 5.74 22.61 4.13
CA PHE A 90 7.19 22.70 4.36
C PHE A 90 7.74 21.61 5.29
N ASN A 91 6.95 20.57 5.62
CA ASN A 91 7.31 19.49 6.53
C ASN A 91 7.70 19.96 7.96
N LEU A 92 7.18 21.11 8.40
CA LEU A 92 7.41 21.70 9.73
C LEU A 92 6.33 21.23 10.72
N LEU A 93 6.23 19.90 10.90
CA LEU A 93 5.20 19.24 11.72
C LEU A 93 5.16 19.76 13.16
N SER A 94 6.31 19.97 13.80
CA SER A 94 6.37 20.42 15.20
C SER A 94 5.72 21.79 15.41
N LEU A 95 5.94 22.74 14.50
CA LEU A 95 5.37 24.09 14.56
C LEU A 95 3.87 24.06 14.28
N ALA A 96 3.43 23.27 13.30
CA ALA A 96 2.01 23.07 13.02
C ALA A 96 1.26 22.50 14.24
N ARG A 97 1.87 21.53 14.94
CA ARG A 97 1.31 20.94 16.18
C ARG A 97 1.21 21.94 17.32
N GLN A 98 2.24 22.78 17.51
CA GLN A 98 2.25 23.81 18.55
C GLN A 98 1.14 24.83 18.32
N LEU A 99 1.04 25.36 17.10
CA LEU A 99 0.02 26.35 16.73
C LEU A 99 -1.41 25.82 16.96
N LEU A 100 -1.66 24.55 16.67
CA LEU A 100 -2.95 23.92 16.95
C LEU A 100 -3.28 23.73 18.44
N ASN A 101 -2.28 23.67 19.31
CA ASN A 101 -2.52 23.59 20.75
C ASN A 101 -2.84 24.97 21.35
N GLU A 102 -2.41 26.05 20.70
CA GLU A 102 -2.64 27.43 21.14
C GLU A 102 -4.03 27.95 20.79
N VAL A 103 -4.67 27.42 19.73
CA VAL A 103 -6.00 27.84 19.29
C VAL A 103 -7.06 26.78 19.61
N PRO A 104 -8.11 27.10 20.39
CA PRO A 104 -9.18 26.16 20.68
C PRO A 104 -9.91 25.69 19.43
N TYR A 105 -10.11 24.37 19.31
CA TYR A 105 -10.69 23.76 18.10
C TYR A 105 -12.10 24.25 17.74
N HIS A 106 -12.89 24.69 18.72
CA HIS A 106 -14.25 25.19 18.51
C HIS A 106 -14.29 26.54 17.78
N LYS A 107 -13.15 27.25 17.66
CA LYS A 107 -13.07 28.49 16.88
C LYS A 107 -12.91 28.23 15.38
N PHE A 108 -12.46 27.04 14.97
CA PHE A 108 -12.36 26.70 13.55
C PHE A 108 -13.75 26.38 12.98
N ASN A 109 -14.03 26.94 11.80
CA ASN A 109 -15.19 26.51 11.02
C ASN A 109 -14.92 25.14 10.36
N VAL A 110 -15.96 24.55 9.80
CA VAL A 110 -15.89 23.21 9.18
C VAL A 110 -14.86 23.16 8.05
N VAL A 111 -14.77 24.21 7.23
CA VAL A 111 -13.82 24.31 6.11
C VAL A 111 -12.37 24.27 6.60
N SER A 112 -12.03 25.09 7.60
CA SER A 112 -10.71 25.10 8.23
C SER A 112 -10.36 23.75 8.85
N CYS A 113 -11.29 23.11 9.56
CA CYS A 113 -11.07 21.78 10.12
C CYS A 113 -10.81 20.73 9.03
N ASN A 114 -11.59 20.73 7.95
CA ASN A 114 -11.44 19.79 6.83
C ASN A 114 -10.06 19.93 6.17
N LEU A 115 -9.62 21.16 5.93
CA LEU A 115 -8.32 21.44 5.33
C LEU A 115 -7.15 20.95 6.22
N ILE A 116 -7.25 21.20 7.53
CA ILE A 116 -6.26 20.75 8.50
C ILE A 116 -6.24 19.21 8.57
N ILE A 117 -7.40 18.57 8.68
CA ILE A 117 -7.53 17.10 8.68
C ILE A 117 -6.86 16.52 7.44
N ALA A 118 -7.22 17.01 6.25
CA ALA A 118 -6.66 16.52 4.99
C ALA A 118 -5.13 16.66 4.94
N SER A 119 -4.59 17.75 5.48
CA SER A 119 -3.14 17.99 5.51
C SER A 119 -2.42 17.08 6.51
N PHE A 120 -2.95 16.88 7.72
CA PHE A 120 -2.35 15.94 8.68
C PHE A 120 -2.44 14.48 8.19
N MET A 121 -3.56 14.08 7.58
CA MET A 121 -3.68 12.75 6.97
C MET A 121 -2.67 12.58 5.81
N LYS A 122 -2.44 13.62 4.99
CA LYS A 122 -1.42 13.58 3.92
C LYS A 122 0.00 13.38 4.48
N MET A 123 0.30 13.95 5.64
CA MET A 123 1.60 13.82 6.30
C MET A 123 1.76 12.55 7.15
N GLY A 124 0.72 11.71 7.24
CA GLY A 124 0.73 10.48 8.04
C GLY A 124 0.54 10.66 9.55
N ASP A 125 0.18 11.87 9.99
CA ASP A 125 -0.05 12.18 11.39
C ASP A 125 -1.53 12.03 11.76
N ILE A 126 -1.93 10.76 11.85
CA ILE A 126 -3.33 10.32 11.95
C ILE A 126 -3.97 10.73 13.27
N ASP A 127 -3.21 10.78 14.36
CA ASP A 127 -3.74 11.02 15.71
C ASP A 127 -4.29 12.44 15.85
N ILE A 128 -3.62 13.42 15.25
CA ILE A 128 -4.08 14.81 15.26
C ILE A 128 -5.33 14.97 14.41
N ALA A 129 -5.35 14.38 13.22
CA ALA A 129 -6.54 14.38 12.37
C ALA A 129 -7.74 13.75 13.10
N LYS A 130 -7.55 12.60 13.76
CA LYS A 130 -8.58 11.96 14.61
C LYS A 130 -9.04 12.88 15.75
N LYS A 131 -8.11 13.56 16.43
CA LYS A 131 -8.42 14.48 17.55
C LYS A 131 -9.26 15.66 17.08
N ILE A 132 -8.90 16.28 15.95
CA ILE A 132 -9.65 17.40 15.36
C ILE A 132 -11.03 16.92 14.95
N PHE A 133 -11.11 15.83 14.18
CA PHE A 133 -12.36 15.26 13.71
C PHE A 133 -13.32 14.96 14.87
N ARG A 134 -12.84 14.40 15.98
CA ARG A 134 -13.66 14.15 17.19
C ARG A 134 -14.15 15.42 17.88
N LYS A 135 -13.40 16.51 17.81
CA LYS A 135 -13.74 17.80 18.43
C LYS A 135 -14.58 18.72 17.55
N MET A 136 -14.78 18.39 16.27
CA MET A 136 -15.65 19.17 15.39
C MET A 136 -17.10 19.16 15.90
N PRO A 137 -17.75 20.32 16.03
CA PRO A 137 -19.15 20.41 16.46
C PRO A 137 -20.10 19.86 15.38
N LYS A 138 -19.80 20.12 14.10
CA LYS A 138 -20.51 19.60 12.94
C LYS A 138 -19.53 18.99 11.96
N ARG A 139 -19.87 17.83 11.40
CA ARG A 139 -19.11 17.12 10.38
C ARG A 139 -19.96 17.04 9.12
N ASP A 140 -19.40 17.47 8.01
CA ASP A 140 -20.01 17.37 6.69
C ASP A 140 -19.42 16.20 5.90
N LEU A 141 -19.95 15.95 4.71
CA LEU A 141 -19.47 14.91 3.79
C LEU A 141 -17.96 15.01 3.54
N ILE A 142 -17.42 16.22 3.40
CA ILE A 142 -15.98 16.47 3.19
C ILE A 142 -15.16 16.05 4.42
N SER A 143 -15.66 16.29 5.64
CA SER A 143 -15.03 15.84 6.88
C SER A 143 -14.86 14.32 6.89
N TRP A 144 -15.93 13.59 6.53
CA TRP A 144 -15.94 12.13 6.49
C TRP A 144 -15.05 11.59 5.37
N ASN A 145 -15.15 12.15 4.16
CA ASN A 145 -14.34 11.76 3.01
C ASN A 145 -12.84 12.00 3.24
N SER A 146 -12.47 13.08 3.94
CA SER A 146 -11.08 13.37 4.31
C SER A 146 -10.51 12.32 5.27
N MET A 147 -11.30 11.87 6.25
CA MET A 147 -10.89 10.81 7.16
C MET A 147 -10.78 9.47 6.42
N ILE A 148 -11.82 9.08 5.67
CA ILE A 148 -11.86 7.80 4.94
C ILE A 148 -10.70 7.71 3.94
N GLY A 149 -10.61 8.67 3.02
CA GLY A 149 -9.54 8.69 2.01
C GLY A 149 -8.15 8.82 2.65
N GLY A 150 -8.04 9.57 3.75
CA GLY A 150 -6.81 9.65 4.53
C GLY A 150 -6.38 8.30 5.13
N PHE A 151 -7.31 7.53 5.72
CA PHE A 151 -6.99 6.22 6.28
C PHE A 151 -6.54 5.24 5.21
N VAL A 152 -7.21 5.25 4.05
CA VAL A 152 -6.83 4.43 2.90
C VAL A 152 -5.42 4.78 2.40
N LYS A 153 -5.09 6.07 2.28
CA LYS A 153 -3.75 6.54 1.90
C LYS A 153 -2.66 6.12 2.89
N ASN A 154 -3.01 6.04 4.18
CA ASN A 154 -2.09 5.60 5.24
C ASN A 154 -2.14 4.09 5.52
N VAL A 155 -2.73 3.29 4.63
CA VAL A 155 -2.76 1.82 4.73
C VAL A 155 -3.47 1.33 6.02
N GLN A 156 -4.40 2.12 6.54
CA GLN A 156 -5.21 1.82 7.74
C GLN A 156 -6.64 1.43 7.31
N PHE A 157 -6.77 0.30 6.62
CA PHE A 157 -8.02 -0.07 5.95
C PHE A 157 -9.16 -0.38 6.92
N GLN A 158 -8.88 -1.00 8.07
CA GLN A 158 -9.90 -1.31 9.09
C GLN A 158 -10.53 -0.03 9.67
N GLU A 159 -9.70 0.97 9.93
CA GLU A 159 -10.12 2.28 10.40
C GLU A 159 -10.96 3.00 9.35
N ALA A 160 -10.62 2.87 8.06
CA ALA A 160 -11.41 3.42 6.97
C ALA A 160 -12.84 2.84 6.96
N PHE A 161 -12.99 1.51 7.06
CA PHE A 161 -14.31 0.86 7.18
C PHE A 161 -15.04 1.28 8.45
N GLY A 162 -14.34 1.39 9.58
CA GLY A 162 -14.92 1.83 10.84
C GLY A 162 -15.49 3.26 10.77
N ILE A 163 -14.78 4.18 10.08
CA ILE A 163 -15.27 5.54 9.86
C ILE A 163 -16.43 5.56 8.86
N PHE A 164 -16.39 4.75 7.81
CA PHE A 164 -17.49 4.63 6.86
C PHE A 164 -18.77 4.13 7.53
N LYS A 165 -18.70 3.08 8.35
CA LYS A 165 -19.86 2.62 9.15
C LYS A 165 -20.39 3.72 10.07
N LYS A 166 -19.50 4.51 10.69
CA LYS A 166 -19.89 5.66 11.53
C LYS A 166 -20.56 6.78 10.73
N MET A 167 -20.11 7.05 9.51
CA MET A 167 -20.72 8.00 8.58
C MET A 167 -22.17 7.60 8.28
N LEU A 168 -22.38 6.31 7.95
CA LEU A 168 -23.72 5.76 7.69
C LEU A 168 -24.62 5.85 8.94
N SER A 169 -24.11 5.49 10.13
CA SER A 169 -24.87 5.61 11.38
C SER A 169 -25.17 7.06 11.79
N SER A 170 -24.45 8.03 11.21
CA SER A 170 -24.68 9.46 11.40
C SER A 170 -25.63 10.05 10.36
N ASN A 171 -26.29 9.21 9.54
CA ASN A 171 -27.19 9.60 8.46
C ASN A 171 -26.56 10.58 7.44
N ILE A 172 -25.26 10.44 7.19
CA ILE A 172 -24.58 11.18 6.12
C ILE A 172 -24.52 10.30 4.89
N GLU A 173 -25.12 10.77 3.79
CA GLU A 173 -25.16 10.02 2.53
C GLU A 173 -23.77 9.96 1.87
N PRO A 174 -23.29 8.77 1.48
CA PRO A 174 -22.03 8.61 0.77
C PRO A 174 -22.13 9.07 -0.68
N ASP A 175 -21.03 9.66 -1.19
CA ASP A 175 -20.91 10.08 -2.58
C ASP A 175 -19.95 9.19 -3.38
N LYS A 176 -19.77 9.49 -4.67
CA LYS A 176 -18.85 8.77 -5.56
C LYS A 176 -17.42 8.73 -5.00
N PHE A 177 -16.98 9.76 -4.27
CA PHE A 177 -15.66 9.81 -3.65
C PHE A 177 -15.56 8.90 -2.42
N THR A 178 -16.61 8.86 -1.59
CA THR A 178 -16.73 7.92 -0.47
C THR A 178 -16.60 6.48 -0.98
N PHE A 179 -17.38 6.11 -2.00
CA PHE A 179 -17.35 4.77 -2.57
C PHE A 179 -16.01 4.44 -3.20
N SER A 180 -15.43 5.33 -4.01
CA SER A 180 -14.10 5.11 -4.60
C SER A 180 -13.03 4.81 -3.53
N SER A 181 -13.06 5.55 -2.42
CA SER A 181 -12.11 5.33 -1.32
C SER A 181 -12.31 3.97 -0.64
N ILE A 182 -13.56 3.59 -0.35
CA ILE A 182 -13.87 2.35 0.36
C ILE A 182 -13.71 1.11 -0.52
N ILE A 183 -14.06 1.20 -1.81
CA ILE A 183 -13.77 0.17 -2.83
C ILE A 183 -12.26 -0.06 -2.92
N THR A 184 -11.45 1.00 -2.93
CA THR A 184 -9.98 0.89 -2.90
C THR A 184 -9.49 0.17 -1.65
N ALA A 185 -10.08 0.45 -0.48
CA ALA A 185 -9.76 -0.25 0.76
C ALA A 185 -10.05 -1.76 0.66
N CYS A 186 -11.22 -2.14 0.15
CA CYS A 186 -11.59 -3.54 -0.11
C CYS A 186 -10.62 -4.23 -1.05
N ALA A 187 -10.29 -3.58 -2.17
CA ALA A 187 -9.35 -4.09 -3.16
C ALA A 187 -7.96 -4.33 -2.57
N ARG A 188 -7.48 -3.45 -1.68
CA ARG A 188 -6.17 -3.60 -1.04
C ARG A 188 -6.13 -4.75 -0.02
N VAL A 189 -7.23 -4.99 0.68
CA VAL A 189 -7.34 -6.05 1.67
C VAL A 189 -7.70 -7.40 1.04
N GLY A 190 -8.42 -7.41 -0.09
CA GLY A 190 -9.00 -8.62 -0.66
C GLY A 190 -10.21 -9.15 0.13
N ALA A 191 -10.98 -8.24 0.74
CA ALA A 191 -12.15 -8.56 1.56
C ALA A 191 -13.41 -8.65 0.68
N LEU A 192 -13.76 -9.86 0.26
CA LEU A 192 -14.86 -10.15 -0.66
C LEU A 192 -16.24 -9.90 -0.02
N ASP A 193 -16.45 -10.27 1.25
CA ASP A 193 -17.77 -10.10 1.88
C ASP A 193 -18.06 -8.59 2.04
N GLN A 194 -17.04 -7.84 2.46
CA GLN A 194 -17.11 -6.38 2.49
C GLN A 194 -17.31 -5.78 1.09
N ALA A 195 -16.59 -6.28 0.07
CA ALA A 195 -16.75 -5.83 -1.31
C ALA A 195 -18.18 -6.02 -1.84
N LYS A 196 -18.80 -7.17 -1.56
CA LYS A 196 -20.20 -7.46 -1.92
C LYS A 196 -21.16 -6.51 -1.19
N TRP A 197 -20.97 -6.30 0.10
CA TRP A 197 -21.78 -5.38 0.89
C TRP A 197 -21.70 -3.94 0.35
N ILE A 198 -20.50 -3.46 0.04
CA ILE A 198 -20.28 -2.12 -0.51
C ILE A 198 -20.87 -1.98 -1.90
N HIS A 199 -20.72 -2.99 -2.76
CA HIS A 199 -21.34 -2.97 -4.09
C HIS A 199 -22.86 -2.95 -3.99
N GLY A 200 -23.46 -3.77 -3.13
CA GLY A 200 -24.91 -3.76 -2.88
C GLY A 200 -25.41 -2.41 -2.36
N LEU A 201 -24.68 -1.79 -1.42
CA LEU A 201 -25.01 -0.46 -0.91
C LEU A 201 -24.89 0.63 -1.99
N LEU A 202 -23.89 0.55 -2.87
CA LEU A 202 -23.73 1.46 -4.01
C LEU A 202 -24.97 1.40 -4.93
N THR A 203 -25.45 0.19 -5.23
CA THR A 203 -26.67 -0.05 -6.02
C THR A 203 -27.92 0.43 -5.30
N GLU A 204 -28.08 0.12 -4.01
CA GLU A 204 -29.21 0.55 -3.18
C GLU A 204 -29.35 2.08 -3.15
N LYS A 205 -28.22 2.77 -2.99
CA LYS A 205 -28.12 4.23 -3.01
C LYS A 205 -28.23 4.85 -4.41
N ARG A 206 -28.41 4.01 -5.44
CA ARG A 206 -28.54 4.41 -6.85
C ARG A 206 -27.40 5.31 -7.33
N ILE A 207 -26.18 5.04 -6.87
CA ILE A 207 -25.01 5.78 -7.30
C ILE A 207 -24.65 5.37 -8.71
N GLU A 208 -24.76 6.31 -9.64
CA GLU A 208 -24.42 6.10 -11.04
C GLU A 208 -22.92 5.84 -11.21
N LEU A 209 -22.60 4.73 -11.88
CA LEU A 209 -21.24 4.34 -12.22
C LEU A 209 -20.67 5.24 -13.31
N ASN A 210 -19.63 6.00 -12.98
CA ASN A 210 -18.74 6.61 -13.96
C ASN A 210 -17.52 5.72 -14.17
N PHE A 211 -16.65 6.06 -15.13
CA PHE A 211 -15.44 5.28 -15.41
C PHE A 211 -14.54 5.06 -14.17
N ILE A 212 -14.53 6.00 -13.21
CA ILE A 212 -13.75 5.89 -11.96
C ILE A 212 -14.32 4.77 -11.08
N LEU A 213 -15.64 4.75 -10.86
CA LEU A 213 -16.28 3.71 -10.05
C LEU A 213 -16.30 2.37 -10.79
N SER A 214 -16.53 2.35 -12.10
CA SER A 214 -16.49 1.14 -12.91
C SER A 214 -15.12 0.47 -12.85
N SER A 215 -14.04 1.22 -13.13
CA SER A 215 -12.66 0.70 -13.02
C SER A 215 -12.32 0.26 -11.60
N ALA A 216 -12.76 1.00 -10.57
CA ALA A 216 -12.54 0.62 -9.18
C ALA A 216 -13.28 -0.67 -8.78
N LEU A 217 -14.50 -0.90 -9.26
CA LEU A 217 -15.25 -2.14 -9.01
C LEU A 217 -14.59 -3.34 -9.67
N ILE A 218 -14.17 -3.21 -10.93
CA ILE A 218 -13.41 -4.22 -11.68
C ILE A 218 -12.12 -4.57 -10.91
N ASP A 219 -11.33 -3.56 -10.53
CA ASP A 219 -10.10 -3.74 -9.74
C ASP A 219 -10.37 -4.42 -8.39
N MET A 220 -11.46 -4.04 -7.71
CA MET A 220 -11.84 -4.61 -6.42
C MET A 220 -12.19 -6.09 -6.52
N TYR A 221 -13.06 -6.48 -7.45
CA TYR A 221 -13.44 -7.89 -7.60
C TYR A 221 -12.27 -8.76 -8.07
N SER A 222 -11.45 -8.25 -9.00
CA SER A 222 -10.18 -8.88 -9.38
C SER A 222 -9.30 -9.11 -8.14
N LYS A 223 -9.05 -8.07 -7.35
CA LYS A 223 -8.22 -8.16 -6.13
C LYS A 223 -8.85 -8.90 -4.94
N CYS A 224 -10.14 -9.22 -5.00
CA CYS A 224 -10.82 -10.12 -4.07
C CYS A 224 -10.84 -11.59 -4.55
N GLY A 225 -10.16 -11.89 -5.67
CA GLY A 225 -10.06 -13.24 -6.22
C GLY A 225 -11.28 -13.67 -7.04
N ARG A 226 -12.15 -12.74 -7.45
CA ARG A 226 -13.37 -13.01 -8.23
C ARG A 226 -13.26 -12.41 -9.64
N ILE A 227 -12.36 -12.98 -10.44
CA ILE A 227 -12.09 -12.50 -11.80
C ILE A 227 -13.31 -12.59 -12.72
N GLU A 228 -14.13 -13.64 -12.59
CA GLU A 228 -15.35 -13.77 -13.39
C GLU A 228 -16.39 -12.70 -13.06
N THR A 229 -16.51 -12.30 -11.79
CA THR A 229 -17.34 -11.15 -11.41
C THR A 229 -16.78 -9.84 -11.97
N SER A 230 -15.45 -9.71 -12.00
CA SER A 230 -14.79 -8.56 -12.63
C SER A 230 -15.08 -8.49 -14.13
N LYS A 231 -14.99 -9.61 -14.85
CA LYS A 231 -15.34 -9.72 -16.28
C LYS A 231 -16.81 -9.36 -16.51
N ALA A 232 -17.73 -9.90 -15.70
CA ALA A 232 -19.15 -9.58 -15.81
C ALA A 232 -19.45 -8.09 -15.60
N ILE A 233 -18.76 -7.44 -14.64
CA ILE A 233 -18.90 -5.99 -14.43
C ILE A 233 -18.34 -5.24 -15.65
N PHE A 234 -17.16 -5.60 -16.13
CA PHE A 234 -16.53 -5.02 -17.32
C PHE A 234 -17.49 -5.02 -18.52
N GLU A 235 -18.06 -6.18 -18.85
CA GLU A 235 -19.03 -6.30 -19.96
C GLU A 235 -20.33 -5.50 -19.75
N SER A 236 -20.71 -5.23 -18.49
CA SER A 236 -21.94 -4.51 -18.17
C SER A 236 -21.81 -2.98 -18.13
N VAL A 237 -20.58 -2.47 -18.02
CA VAL A 237 -20.32 -1.02 -17.93
C VAL A 237 -19.96 -0.44 -19.28
N ARG A 238 -20.07 0.89 -19.39
CA ARG A 238 -19.59 1.59 -20.58
C ARG A 238 -18.06 1.63 -20.58
N HIS A 239 -17.48 1.32 -21.74
CA HIS A 239 -16.05 1.35 -22.00
C HIS A 239 -15.53 2.75 -22.37
N ASP A 240 -16.08 3.81 -21.78
CA ASP A 240 -15.88 5.21 -22.21
C ASP A 240 -14.48 5.80 -21.90
N HIS A 241 -13.61 5.05 -21.21
CA HIS A 241 -12.29 5.51 -20.82
C HIS A 241 -11.28 4.36 -20.71
N VAL A 242 -10.03 4.61 -21.09
CA VAL A 242 -8.89 3.67 -20.99
C VAL A 242 -8.70 3.04 -19.58
N SER A 243 -9.18 3.69 -18.53
CA SER A 243 -9.06 3.20 -17.15
C SER A 243 -9.89 1.93 -16.89
N VAL A 244 -11.00 1.76 -17.61
CA VAL A 244 -11.87 0.56 -17.52
C VAL A 244 -11.15 -0.64 -18.14
N TRP A 245 -10.57 -0.46 -19.33
CA TRP A 245 -9.73 -1.46 -20.01
C TRP A 245 -8.51 -1.83 -19.18
N ASN A 246 -7.79 -0.83 -18.67
CA ASN A 246 -6.62 -1.04 -17.81
C ASN A 246 -6.96 -1.81 -16.54
N ALA A 247 -8.11 -1.57 -15.91
CA ALA A 247 -8.54 -2.31 -14.73
C ALA A 247 -8.74 -3.80 -15.06
N MET A 248 -9.35 -4.12 -16.21
CA MET A 248 -9.58 -5.50 -16.64
C MET A 248 -8.27 -6.21 -17.03
N ILE A 249 -7.43 -5.57 -17.85
CA ILE A 249 -6.12 -6.11 -18.27
C ILE A 249 -5.24 -6.41 -17.05
N ASN A 250 -5.13 -5.47 -16.11
CA ASN A 250 -4.36 -5.69 -14.88
C ASN A 250 -4.96 -6.79 -14.00
N GLY A 251 -6.30 -6.87 -13.91
CA GLY A 251 -6.99 -7.95 -13.21
C GLY A 251 -6.65 -9.33 -13.78
N LEU A 252 -6.68 -9.47 -15.10
CA LEU A 252 -6.33 -10.71 -15.81
C LEU A 252 -4.85 -11.07 -15.62
N ALA A 253 -3.95 -10.09 -15.72
CA ALA A 253 -2.53 -10.25 -15.47
C ALA A 253 -2.23 -10.77 -14.05
N MET A 254 -2.92 -10.23 -13.04
CA MET A 254 -2.82 -10.67 -11.64
C MET A 254 -3.31 -12.11 -11.43
N HIS A 255 -4.17 -12.62 -12.31
CA HIS A 255 -4.72 -13.97 -12.24
C HIS A 255 -3.96 -14.98 -13.12
N GLY A 256 -2.92 -14.56 -13.83
CA GLY A 256 -2.19 -15.42 -14.76
C GLY A 256 -2.96 -15.75 -16.04
N LEU A 257 -3.93 -14.91 -16.42
CA LEU A 257 -4.74 -15.08 -17.62
C LEU A 257 -4.21 -14.20 -18.76
N ALA A 258 -2.97 -14.46 -19.20
CA ALA A 258 -2.30 -13.60 -20.18
C ALA A 258 -2.99 -13.57 -21.54
N MET A 259 -3.55 -14.69 -21.99
CA MET A 259 -4.27 -14.73 -23.26
C MET A 259 -5.53 -13.86 -23.23
N ASP A 260 -6.33 -13.95 -22.18
CA ASP A 260 -7.50 -13.07 -21.97
C ASP A 260 -7.08 -11.59 -21.91
N ALA A 261 -5.94 -11.28 -21.27
CA ALA A 261 -5.42 -9.92 -21.17
C ALA A 261 -5.02 -9.36 -22.55
N ILE A 262 -4.38 -10.18 -23.38
CA ILE A 262 -4.02 -9.85 -24.77
C ILE A 262 -5.28 -9.70 -25.63
N GLU A 263 -6.27 -10.58 -25.49
CA GLU A 263 -7.56 -10.47 -26.19
C GLU A 263 -8.27 -9.15 -25.82
N THR A 264 -8.27 -8.80 -24.54
CA THR A 264 -8.84 -7.55 -24.03
C THR A 264 -8.12 -6.33 -24.62
N PHE A 265 -6.79 -6.39 -24.76
CA PHE A 265 -6.01 -5.35 -25.44
C PHE A 265 -6.37 -5.24 -26.93
N SER A 266 -6.52 -6.36 -27.64
CA SER A 266 -6.94 -6.34 -29.04
C SER A 266 -8.35 -5.78 -29.22
N LYS A 267 -9.28 -6.06 -28.29
CA LYS A 267 -10.62 -5.44 -28.27
C LYS A 267 -10.54 -3.93 -28.03
N MET A 268 -9.69 -3.50 -27.11
CA MET A 268 -9.43 -2.07 -26.86
C MET A 268 -8.97 -1.34 -28.12
N GLU A 269 -8.06 -1.95 -28.89
CA GLU A 269 -7.62 -1.41 -30.18
C GLU A 269 -8.73 -1.37 -31.23
N ALA A 270 -9.53 -2.44 -31.33
CA ALA A 270 -10.64 -2.52 -32.27
C ALA A 270 -11.71 -1.44 -32.00
N ASP A 271 -11.91 -1.10 -30.73
CA ASP A 271 -12.81 -0.03 -30.29
C ASP A 271 -12.18 1.37 -30.40
N ASN A 272 -11.00 1.49 -31.02
CA ASN A 272 -10.24 2.73 -31.25
C ASN A 272 -9.83 3.47 -29.97
N PHE A 273 -9.67 2.76 -28.84
CA PHE A 273 -9.07 3.34 -27.65
C PHE A 273 -7.55 3.22 -27.72
N LEU A 274 -6.85 4.34 -27.48
CA LEU A 274 -5.39 4.37 -27.45
C LEU A 274 -4.87 3.78 -26.13
N PRO A 275 -4.01 2.75 -26.18
CA PRO A 275 -3.25 2.27 -25.02
C PRO A 275 -2.42 3.38 -24.38
N ASP A 276 -2.29 3.34 -23.06
CA ASP A 276 -1.44 4.24 -22.29
C ASP A 276 -0.31 3.47 -21.59
N GLN A 277 0.49 4.18 -20.77
CA GLN A 277 1.56 3.56 -19.99
C GLN A 277 1.04 2.42 -19.10
N ILE A 278 -0.14 2.59 -18.50
CA ILE A 278 -0.71 1.63 -17.57
C ILE A 278 -1.18 0.38 -18.32
N THR A 279 -1.68 0.51 -19.54
CA THR A 279 -2.05 -0.61 -20.40
C THR A 279 -0.86 -1.55 -20.62
N PHE A 280 0.30 -1.00 -21.00
CA PHE A 280 1.50 -1.80 -21.27
C PHE A 280 2.10 -2.41 -20.01
N ILE A 281 2.05 -1.74 -18.86
CA ILE A 281 2.42 -2.37 -17.58
C ILE A 281 1.58 -3.64 -17.34
N GLY A 282 0.27 -3.57 -17.58
CA GLY A 282 -0.63 -4.71 -17.42
C GLY A 282 -0.29 -5.88 -18.35
N ILE A 283 -0.04 -5.59 -19.64
CA ILE A 283 0.32 -6.61 -20.64
C ILE A 283 1.69 -7.24 -20.33
N LEU A 284 2.70 -6.44 -20.01
CA LEU A 284 4.03 -6.95 -19.66
C LEU A 284 3.99 -7.78 -18.36
N THR A 285 3.18 -7.37 -17.38
CA THR A 285 2.95 -8.16 -16.16
C THR A 285 2.27 -9.49 -16.48
N ALA A 286 1.30 -9.51 -17.39
CA ALA A 286 0.63 -10.73 -17.83
C ALA A 286 1.62 -11.69 -18.50
N CYS A 287 2.46 -11.17 -19.40
CA CYS A 287 3.54 -11.93 -20.03
C CYS A 287 4.52 -12.47 -18.97
N SER A 288 4.95 -11.64 -18.00
CA SER A 288 5.84 -12.04 -16.90
C SER A 288 5.28 -13.20 -16.11
N HIS A 289 3.99 -13.15 -15.73
CA HIS A 289 3.39 -14.20 -14.91
C HIS A 289 3.16 -15.52 -15.64
N CYS A 290 3.16 -15.53 -16.98
CA CYS A 290 2.93 -16.71 -17.81
C CYS A 290 4.17 -17.15 -18.60
N GLY A 291 5.33 -16.49 -18.40
CA GLY A 291 6.58 -16.82 -19.08
C GLY A 291 6.58 -16.53 -20.59
N LEU A 292 5.73 -15.60 -21.05
CA LEU A 292 5.62 -15.24 -22.47
C LEU A 292 6.71 -14.23 -22.88
N THR A 293 7.97 -14.68 -22.85
CA THR A 293 9.14 -13.81 -23.07
C THR A 293 9.14 -13.13 -24.44
N GLN A 294 8.80 -13.88 -25.49
CA GLN A 294 8.75 -13.37 -26.86
C GLN A 294 7.66 -12.30 -27.02
N GLN A 295 6.44 -12.58 -26.58
CA GLN A 295 5.35 -11.60 -26.61
C GLN A 295 5.66 -10.37 -25.76
N GLY A 296 6.31 -10.56 -24.60
CA GLY A 296 6.76 -9.45 -23.76
C GLY A 296 7.70 -8.49 -24.50
N ARG A 297 8.68 -9.00 -25.27
CA ARG A 297 9.53 -8.18 -26.14
C ARG A 297 8.72 -7.43 -27.19
N GLU A 298 7.86 -8.15 -27.89
CA GLU A 298 7.03 -7.60 -28.97
C GLU A 298 6.18 -6.44 -28.46
N TYR A 299 5.51 -6.59 -27.31
CA TYR A 299 4.72 -5.52 -26.71
C TYR A 299 5.58 -4.36 -26.18
N PHE A 300 6.75 -4.63 -25.61
CA PHE A 300 7.67 -3.58 -25.18
C PHE A 300 8.16 -2.72 -26.34
N ASP A 301 8.47 -3.35 -27.48
CA ASP A 301 8.86 -2.64 -28.69
C ASP A 301 7.66 -1.97 -29.39
N LEU A 302 6.49 -2.62 -29.39
CA LEU A 302 5.25 -2.05 -29.92
C LEU A 302 4.88 -0.74 -29.21
N MET A 303 5.02 -0.70 -27.88
CA MET A 303 4.82 0.50 -27.06
C MET A 303 5.66 1.68 -27.56
N ARG A 304 6.94 1.44 -27.85
CA ARG A 304 7.91 2.46 -28.28
C ARG A 304 7.71 2.86 -29.74
N THR A 305 7.48 1.88 -30.61
CA THR A 305 7.53 2.05 -32.07
C THR A 305 6.19 2.51 -32.63
N LYS A 306 5.07 1.86 -32.28
CA LYS A 306 3.72 2.15 -32.77
C LYS A 306 3.06 3.27 -31.96
N TYR A 307 3.03 3.14 -30.63
CA TYR A 307 2.31 4.08 -29.76
C TYR A 307 3.15 5.26 -29.28
N LYS A 308 4.47 5.26 -29.54
CA LYS A 308 5.40 6.32 -29.14
C LYS A 308 5.36 6.60 -27.63
N ILE A 309 5.09 5.59 -26.82
CA ILE A 309 5.07 5.68 -25.36
C ILE A 309 6.48 5.45 -24.85
N THR A 310 7.02 6.42 -24.11
CA THR A 310 8.33 6.31 -23.48
C THR A 310 8.29 5.36 -22.27
N PRO A 311 9.09 4.28 -22.26
CA PRO A 311 9.16 3.38 -21.12
C PRO A 311 9.51 4.10 -19.82
N GLN A 312 8.79 3.77 -18.76
CA GLN A 312 9.02 4.21 -17.38
C GLN A 312 9.59 3.05 -16.53
N LEU A 313 10.00 3.35 -15.29
CA LEU A 313 10.58 2.38 -14.36
C LEU A 313 9.75 1.10 -14.23
N GLU A 314 8.41 1.21 -14.19
CA GLU A 314 7.50 0.08 -14.04
C GLU A 314 7.52 -0.86 -15.26
N HIS A 315 7.75 -0.34 -16.46
CA HIS A 315 7.85 -1.15 -17.69
C HIS A 315 9.15 -1.94 -17.68
N TYR A 316 10.27 -1.28 -17.39
CA TYR A 316 11.57 -1.96 -17.23
C TYR A 316 11.54 -2.99 -16.11
N GLY A 317 10.93 -2.66 -14.96
CA GLY A 317 10.75 -3.61 -13.87
C GLY A 317 9.93 -4.83 -14.26
N SER A 318 8.91 -4.67 -15.11
CA SER A 318 8.13 -5.78 -15.65
C SER A 318 8.94 -6.66 -16.61
N MET A 319 9.80 -6.06 -17.44
CA MET A 319 10.71 -6.79 -18.33
C MET A 319 11.80 -7.55 -17.55
N VAL A 320 12.37 -6.94 -16.52
CA VAL A 320 13.34 -7.58 -15.62
C VAL A 320 12.71 -8.73 -14.86
N ASP A 321 11.46 -8.59 -14.39
CA ASP A 321 10.72 -9.69 -13.77
C ASP A 321 10.44 -10.82 -14.78
N LEU A 322 10.03 -10.49 -16.00
CA LEU A 322 9.78 -11.46 -17.08
C LEU A 322 11.02 -12.29 -17.41
N PHE A 323 12.14 -11.65 -17.75
CA PHE A 323 13.39 -12.36 -18.08
C PHE A 323 13.99 -13.05 -16.85
N GLY A 324 13.89 -12.40 -15.69
CA GLY A 324 14.36 -12.94 -14.43
C GLY A 324 13.66 -14.25 -14.02
N ARG A 325 12.34 -14.35 -14.21
CA ARG A 325 11.58 -15.60 -13.97
C ARG A 325 11.88 -16.69 -15.00
N ALA A 326 12.18 -16.29 -16.23
CA ALA A 326 12.55 -17.22 -17.31
C ALA A 326 13.99 -17.75 -17.18
N GLY A 327 14.79 -17.25 -16.23
CA GLY A 327 16.20 -17.60 -16.08
C GLY A 327 17.14 -16.90 -17.06
N LEU A 328 16.64 -15.95 -17.84
CA LEU A 328 17.38 -15.16 -18.82
C LEU A 328 18.06 -13.98 -18.11
N LEU A 329 18.96 -14.28 -17.17
CA LEU A 329 19.54 -13.27 -16.26
C LEU A 329 20.40 -12.24 -16.99
N GLU A 330 21.15 -12.64 -18.01
CA GLU A 330 21.97 -11.70 -18.78
C GLU A 330 21.10 -10.70 -19.54
N GLU A 331 20.03 -11.15 -20.16
CA GLU A 331 19.08 -10.27 -20.85
C GLU A 331 18.34 -9.35 -19.86
N ALA A 332 17.97 -9.88 -18.68
CA ALA A 332 17.40 -9.05 -17.62
C ALA A 332 18.39 -7.95 -17.18
N TYR A 333 19.69 -8.24 -17.18
CA TYR A 333 20.73 -7.27 -16.89
C TYR A 333 20.95 -6.26 -18.02
N GLU A 334 20.94 -6.71 -19.28
CA GLU A 334 20.98 -5.85 -20.46
C GLU A 334 19.84 -4.82 -20.44
N VAL A 335 18.61 -5.25 -20.14
CA VAL A 335 17.46 -4.35 -19.98
C VAL A 335 17.72 -3.27 -18.93
N ILE A 336 18.39 -3.61 -17.82
CA ILE A 336 18.76 -2.64 -16.78
C ILE A 336 19.82 -1.66 -17.30
N GLN A 337 20.79 -2.14 -18.09
CA GLN A 337 21.85 -1.30 -18.66
C GLN A 337 21.33 -0.33 -19.73
N GLU A 338 20.31 -0.72 -20.47
CA GLU A 338 19.68 0.10 -21.52
C GLU A 338 18.76 1.21 -20.97
N MET A 339 18.49 1.22 -19.66
CA MET A 339 17.58 2.20 -19.06
C MET A 339 18.12 3.63 -19.23
N PRO A 340 17.30 4.58 -19.73
CA PRO A 340 17.70 5.98 -19.83
C PRO A 340 17.66 6.73 -18.47
N MET A 341 17.28 6.04 -17.40
CA MET A 341 17.17 6.55 -16.04
C MET A 341 17.81 5.58 -15.04
N ASP A 342 18.15 6.09 -13.85
CA ASP A 342 18.69 5.24 -12.79
C ASP A 342 17.65 4.19 -12.35
N PRO A 343 18.01 2.88 -12.32
CA PRO A 343 17.10 1.85 -11.87
C PRO A 343 16.79 2.02 -10.39
N ASP A 344 15.52 1.85 -10.04
CA ASP A 344 15.07 1.97 -8.66
C ASP A 344 15.35 0.70 -7.85
N VAL A 345 15.08 0.78 -6.55
CA VAL A 345 15.28 -0.34 -5.61
C VAL A 345 14.37 -1.53 -5.97
N VAL A 346 13.21 -1.31 -6.58
CA VAL A 346 12.27 -2.38 -6.94
C VAL A 346 12.83 -3.25 -8.08
N ILE A 347 13.44 -2.63 -9.09
CA ILE A 347 14.07 -3.32 -10.22
C ILE A 347 15.25 -4.17 -9.73
N TRP A 348 16.16 -3.59 -8.94
CA TRP A 348 17.29 -4.35 -8.38
C TRP A 348 16.85 -5.50 -7.47
N ARG A 349 15.75 -5.34 -6.73
CA ARG A 349 15.15 -6.43 -5.93
C ARG A 349 14.57 -7.54 -6.79
N ALA A 350 13.89 -7.20 -7.88
CA ALA A 350 13.36 -8.19 -8.82
C ALA A 350 14.51 -9.00 -9.43
N PHE A 351 15.56 -8.31 -9.88
CA PHE A 351 16.76 -8.93 -10.45
C PHE A 351 17.51 -9.79 -9.42
N LEU A 352 17.69 -9.32 -8.19
CA LEU A 352 18.29 -10.09 -7.09
C LEU A 352 17.47 -11.36 -6.75
N SER A 353 16.13 -11.25 -6.80
CA SER A 353 15.25 -12.40 -6.58
C SER A 353 15.39 -13.44 -7.69
N ALA A 354 15.55 -13.00 -8.94
CA ALA A 354 15.82 -13.88 -10.08
C ALA A 354 17.19 -14.57 -9.92
N CYS A 355 18.24 -13.80 -9.61
CA CYS A 355 19.59 -14.33 -9.36
C CYS A 355 19.59 -15.42 -8.28
N ARG A 356 18.86 -15.21 -7.17
CA ARG A 356 18.69 -16.24 -6.12
C ARG A 356 17.99 -17.50 -6.66
N THR A 357 16.91 -17.32 -7.41
CA THR A 357 16.10 -18.44 -7.92
C THR A 357 16.91 -19.31 -8.87
N HIS A 358 17.75 -18.71 -9.70
CA HIS A 358 18.63 -19.39 -10.66
C HIS A 358 20.07 -19.59 -10.14
N ARG A 359 20.31 -19.39 -8.83
CA ARG A 359 21.59 -19.62 -8.13
C ARG A 359 22.80 -18.88 -8.75
N ASN A 360 22.60 -17.71 -9.35
CA ASN A 360 23.68 -16.88 -9.89
C ASN A 360 24.16 -15.89 -8.80
N LEU A 361 25.32 -16.19 -8.21
CA LEU A 361 25.88 -15.40 -7.11
C LEU A 361 26.45 -14.06 -7.58
N GLU A 362 27.13 -14.04 -8.72
CA GLU A 362 27.91 -12.89 -9.18
C GLU A 362 27.01 -11.70 -9.48
N LEU A 363 25.97 -11.92 -10.29
CA LEU A 363 24.94 -10.92 -10.58
C LEU A 363 24.14 -10.54 -9.32
N GLY A 364 23.96 -11.48 -8.39
CA GLY A 364 23.31 -11.22 -7.10
C GLY A 364 24.09 -10.27 -6.19
N GLU A 365 25.41 -10.46 -6.04
CA GLU A 365 26.26 -9.54 -5.28
C GLU A 365 26.29 -8.15 -5.92
N PHE A 366 26.33 -8.09 -7.25
CA PHE A 366 26.27 -6.84 -8.00
C PHE A 366 24.95 -6.09 -7.77
N ALA A 367 23.80 -6.78 -7.85
CA ALA A 367 22.49 -6.18 -7.66
C ALA A 367 22.36 -5.51 -6.28
N VAL A 368 22.85 -6.15 -5.22
CA VAL A 368 22.84 -5.57 -3.86
C VAL A 368 23.71 -4.33 -3.77
N ALA A 369 24.90 -4.36 -4.38
CA ALA A 369 25.81 -3.22 -4.35
C ALA A 369 25.18 -1.95 -4.96
N LYS A 370 24.15 -2.10 -5.81
CA LYS A 370 23.38 -1.02 -6.42
C LYS A 370 22.16 -0.57 -5.62
N ILE A 371 21.70 -1.34 -4.62
CA ILE A 371 20.55 -0.95 -3.79
C ILE A 371 20.98 0.11 -2.77
N SER A 372 20.49 1.33 -2.97
CA SER A 372 20.67 2.43 -2.00
C SER A 372 19.71 2.26 -0.82
N ASN A 373 20.26 2.17 0.41
CA ASN A 373 19.55 1.85 1.65
C ASN A 373 18.83 0.49 1.63
N LEU A 374 19.57 -0.55 2.00
CA LEU A 374 19.03 -1.90 2.16
C LEU A 374 17.91 -1.92 3.21
N ASP A 375 16.78 -2.49 2.85
CA ASP A 375 15.71 -2.80 3.79
C ASP A 375 15.84 -4.23 4.34
N SER A 376 14.94 -4.58 5.27
CA SER A 376 14.95 -5.90 5.89
C SER A 376 14.81 -7.07 4.91
N GLY A 377 14.11 -6.87 3.80
CA GLY A 377 13.92 -7.86 2.75
C GLY A 377 15.19 -8.05 1.93
N ASP A 378 15.91 -6.97 1.64
CA ASP A 378 17.18 -6.99 0.88
C ASP A 378 18.27 -7.77 1.62
N TYR A 379 18.44 -7.47 2.92
CA TYR A 379 19.37 -8.19 3.78
C TYR A 379 19.04 -9.69 3.83
N VAL A 380 17.76 -10.02 3.98
CA VAL A 380 17.31 -11.42 4.02
C VAL A 380 17.53 -12.09 2.67
N LEU A 381 17.24 -11.41 1.57
CA LEU A 381 17.39 -11.96 0.23
C LEU A 381 18.86 -12.25 -0.09
N LEU A 382 19.78 -11.32 0.22
CA LEU A 382 21.22 -11.53 0.05
C LEU A 382 21.77 -12.62 0.96
N SER A 383 21.41 -12.60 2.25
CA SER A 383 21.79 -13.65 3.20
C SER A 383 21.34 -15.02 2.67
N ASN A 384 20.13 -15.10 2.11
CA ASN A 384 19.62 -16.31 1.51
C ASN A 384 20.36 -16.70 0.22
N THR A 385 20.74 -15.74 -0.63
CA THR A 385 21.59 -16.01 -1.81
C THR A 385 22.93 -16.62 -1.40
N TYR A 386 23.58 -16.10 -0.35
CA TYR A 386 24.83 -16.68 0.16
C TYR A 386 24.67 -18.09 0.71
N CYS A 387 23.60 -18.33 1.48
CA CYS A 387 23.33 -19.69 1.97
C CYS A 387 23.05 -20.65 0.81
N SER A 388 22.38 -20.22 -0.27
CA SER A 388 22.06 -21.09 -1.42
C SER A 388 23.29 -21.61 -2.19
N VAL A 389 24.45 -20.98 -1.98
CA VAL A 389 25.75 -21.38 -2.54
C VAL A 389 26.75 -21.79 -1.45
N ASN A 390 26.26 -22.15 -0.26
CA ASN A 390 27.04 -22.62 0.89
C ASN A 390 28.11 -21.63 1.42
N LYS A 391 27.94 -20.32 1.23
CA LYS A 391 28.83 -19.26 1.76
C LYS A 391 28.34 -18.70 3.10
N TRP A 392 28.35 -19.54 4.14
CA TRP A 392 27.81 -19.23 5.47
C TRP A 392 28.43 -17.99 6.13
N ASP A 393 29.75 -17.83 6.07
CA ASP A 393 30.47 -16.68 6.64
C ASP A 393 30.00 -15.34 6.07
N LYS A 394 29.72 -15.30 4.75
CA LYS A 394 29.20 -14.11 4.09
C LYS A 394 27.76 -13.83 4.52
N SER A 395 26.94 -14.86 4.66
CA SER A 395 25.55 -14.73 5.16
C SER A 395 25.51 -14.18 6.59
N GLU A 396 26.38 -14.67 7.47
CA GLU A 396 26.47 -14.18 8.85
C GLU A 396 26.93 -12.72 8.92
N LYS A 397 27.87 -12.31 8.06
CA LYS A 397 28.29 -10.90 7.93
C LYS A 397 27.11 -10.01 7.52
N VAL A 398 26.27 -10.45 6.58
CA VAL A 398 25.06 -9.71 6.15
C VAL A 398 24.06 -9.59 7.31
N ARG A 399 23.84 -10.67 8.07
CA ARG A 399 22.96 -10.66 9.27
C ARG A 399 23.49 -9.73 10.36
N SER A 400 24.80 -9.70 10.56
CA SER A 400 25.46 -8.79 11.50
C SER A 400 25.34 -7.32 11.07
N MET A 401 25.49 -7.05 9.77
CA MET A 401 25.27 -5.72 9.19
C MET A 401 23.82 -5.24 9.37
N MET A 402 22.85 -6.13 9.16
CA MET A 402 21.42 -5.85 9.39
C MET A 402 21.16 -5.43 10.84
N LYS A 403 21.71 -6.15 11.83
CA LYS A 403 21.62 -5.80 13.26
C LYS A 403 22.30 -4.46 13.57
N ARG A 404 23.51 -4.24 13.05
CA ARG A 404 24.28 -2.99 13.26
C ARG A 404 23.54 -1.76 12.72
N ASN A 405 22.82 -1.92 11.61
CA ASN A 405 22.04 -0.85 10.99
C ASN A 405 20.64 -0.67 11.64
N GLY A 406 20.32 -1.43 12.70
CA GLY A 406 19.04 -1.33 13.41
C GLY A 406 17.84 -1.83 12.60
N VAL A 407 18.07 -2.64 11.56
CA VAL A 407 17.01 -3.12 10.66
C VAL A 407 16.41 -4.41 11.21
N ASN A 408 15.11 -4.40 11.50
CA ASN A 408 14.39 -5.58 11.96
C ASN A 408 13.74 -6.34 10.79
N LYS A 409 13.73 -7.67 10.84
CA LYS A 409 13.07 -8.52 9.83
C LYS A 409 11.59 -8.18 9.75
N SER A 410 11.13 -7.77 8.56
CA SER A 410 9.69 -7.63 8.29
C SER A 410 8.99 -8.98 8.47
N LYS A 411 7.91 -8.98 9.28
CA LYS A 411 7.17 -10.20 9.55
C LYS A 411 6.21 -10.48 8.39
N GLY A 412 6.28 -11.68 7.83
CA GLY A 412 5.25 -12.21 6.93
C GLY A 412 3.92 -12.28 7.67
N LYS A 413 2.87 -11.76 7.02
CA LYS A 413 1.52 -11.72 7.53
C LYS A 413 0.59 -12.30 6.48
N SER A 414 -0.22 -13.25 6.90
CA SER A 414 -1.33 -13.77 6.09
C SER A 414 -2.64 -13.43 6.78
N TRP A 415 -3.69 -13.25 6.01
CA TRP A 415 -5.01 -13.00 6.55
C TRP A 415 -6.11 -13.64 5.72
N ILE A 416 -7.24 -13.86 6.38
CA ILE A 416 -8.44 -14.46 5.82
C ILE A 416 -9.65 -13.65 6.30
N GLU A 417 -10.65 -13.52 5.44
CA GLU A 417 -11.95 -12.96 5.80
C GLU A 417 -12.92 -14.11 6.09
N VAL A 418 -13.51 -14.09 7.28
CA VAL A 418 -14.55 -15.03 7.71
C VAL A 418 -15.69 -14.22 8.30
N ASN A 419 -16.91 -14.39 7.77
CA ASN A 419 -18.11 -13.68 8.23
C ASN A 419 -17.92 -12.14 8.26
N GLY A 420 -17.26 -11.58 7.23
CA GLY A 420 -16.99 -10.14 7.13
C GLY A 420 -15.93 -9.58 8.11
N VAL A 421 -15.27 -10.44 8.89
CA VAL A 421 -14.18 -10.09 9.81
C VAL A 421 -12.85 -10.59 9.26
N ILE A 422 -11.82 -9.76 9.34
CA ILE A 422 -10.47 -10.11 8.84
C ILE A 422 -9.61 -10.59 10.00
N HIS A 423 -9.13 -11.82 9.89
CA HIS A 423 -8.26 -12.48 10.85
C HIS A 423 -6.84 -12.52 10.29
N GLN A 424 -5.89 -11.95 11.03
CA GLN A 424 -4.49 -11.84 10.61
C GLN A 424 -3.59 -12.74 11.46
N PHE A 425 -2.66 -13.42 10.79
CA PHE A 425 -1.72 -14.36 11.38
C PHE A 425 -0.29 -14.00 11.01
N LYS A 426 0.64 -14.20 11.95
CA LYS A 426 2.09 -14.22 11.71
C LYS A 426 2.59 -15.67 11.78
N ALA A 427 3.83 -15.91 11.35
CA ALA A 427 4.45 -17.22 11.57
C ALA A 427 4.53 -17.51 13.08
N GLY A 428 4.07 -18.70 13.50
CA GLY A 428 4.01 -19.11 14.91
C GLY A 428 3.08 -18.27 15.79
N ASP A 429 2.07 -17.61 15.22
CA ASP A 429 1.18 -16.72 15.96
C ASP A 429 0.23 -17.48 16.90
N LYS A 430 0.29 -17.13 18.19
CA LYS A 430 -0.58 -17.68 19.26
C LYS A 430 -1.52 -16.63 19.86
N SER A 431 -1.64 -15.46 19.24
CA SER A 431 -2.46 -14.35 19.75
C SER A 431 -3.96 -14.48 19.45
N HIS A 432 -4.35 -15.40 18.55
CA HIS A 432 -5.74 -15.61 18.20
C HIS A 432 -6.50 -16.32 19.34
N CYS A 433 -7.75 -15.92 19.61
CA CYS A 433 -8.57 -16.50 20.68
C CYS A 433 -8.82 -18.00 20.53
N GLU A 434 -8.83 -18.50 19.28
CA GLU A 434 -9.05 -19.92 18.94
C GLU A 434 -7.74 -20.65 18.59
N THR A 435 -6.60 -20.17 19.07
CA THR A 435 -5.26 -20.72 18.76
C THR A 435 -5.20 -22.24 18.91
N GLU A 436 -5.67 -22.81 20.02
CA GLU A 436 -5.60 -24.26 20.27
C GLU A 436 -6.32 -25.07 19.18
N SER A 437 -7.51 -24.62 18.76
CA SER A 437 -8.28 -25.28 17.71
C SER A 437 -7.61 -25.14 16.34
N ILE A 438 -7.03 -23.98 16.04
CA ILE A 438 -6.29 -23.74 14.79
C ILE A 438 -5.08 -24.67 14.69
N TYR A 439 -4.28 -24.76 15.76
CA TYR A 439 -3.10 -25.61 15.80
C TYR A 439 -3.47 -27.09 15.69
N LYS A 440 -4.53 -27.53 16.37
CA LYS A 440 -5.04 -28.90 16.25
C LYS A 440 -5.43 -29.26 14.80
N VAL A 441 -6.11 -28.36 14.09
CA VAL A 441 -6.44 -28.56 12.67
C VAL A 441 -5.18 -28.59 11.81
N LEU A 442 -4.25 -27.66 12.04
CA LEU A 442 -3.01 -27.58 11.28
C LEU A 442 -2.14 -28.84 11.44
N GLU A 443 -1.93 -29.30 12.66
CA GLU A 443 -1.16 -30.51 12.97
C GLU A 443 -1.78 -31.76 12.34
N ALA A 444 -3.11 -31.90 12.44
CA ALA A 444 -3.83 -33.00 11.80
C ALA A 444 -3.68 -32.97 10.27
N LEU A 445 -3.71 -31.78 9.66
CA LEU A 445 -3.49 -31.62 8.22
C LEU A 445 -2.05 -31.95 7.81
N ILE A 446 -1.06 -31.47 8.56
CA ILE A 446 0.36 -31.78 8.30
C ILE A 446 0.56 -33.30 8.35
N GLY A 447 0.01 -33.96 9.37
CA GLY A 447 0.03 -35.42 9.49
C GLY A 447 -0.58 -36.09 8.26
N ARG A 448 -1.79 -35.71 7.87
CA ARG A 448 -2.50 -36.32 6.72
C ARG A 448 -1.76 -36.11 5.40
N ILE A 449 -1.21 -34.92 5.17
CA ILE A 449 -0.54 -34.57 3.92
C ILE A 449 0.84 -35.23 3.80
N ARG A 450 1.53 -35.50 4.92
CA ARG A 450 2.75 -36.32 4.93
C ARG A 450 2.50 -37.74 4.43
N HIS A 451 1.36 -38.35 4.78
CA HIS A 451 0.98 -39.68 4.27
C HIS A 451 0.73 -39.69 2.75
N GLU A 452 0.38 -38.54 2.18
CA GLU A 452 0.16 -38.37 0.73
C GLU A 452 1.44 -37.98 -0.02
N GLY A 453 2.60 -38.03 0.65
CA GLY A 453 3.91 -37.79 0.04
C GLY A 453 4.44 -36.36 0.15
N TYR A 454 3.86 -35.51 1.00
CA TYR A 454 4.44 -34.19 1.28
C TYR A 454 5.72 -34.31 2.10
N VAL A 455 6.79 -33.73 1.57
CA VAL A 455 8.05 -33.55 2.26
C VAL A 455 8.32 -32.04 2.37
N PRO A 456 8.49 -31.49 3.59
CA PRO A 456 8.87 -30.08 3.75
C PRO A 456 10.17 -29.77 3.01
N VAL A 457 10.21 -28.65 2.28
CA VAL A 457 11.41 -28.26 1.52
C VAL A 457 12.39 -27.56 2.46
N THR A 458 13.10 -28.32 3.29
CA THR A 458 13.99 -27.78 4.34
C THR A 458 15.15 -26.95 3.79
N GLU A 459 15.55 -27.16 2.52
CA GLU A 459 16.50 -26.32 1.79
C GLU A 459 16.12 -24.83 1.75
N LEU A 460 14.83 -24.51 1.92
CA LEU A 460 14.36 -23.11 2.01
C LEU A 460 14.67 -22.45 3.36
N VAL A 461 14.89 -23.25 4.41
CA VAL A 461 15.29 -22.77 5.73
C VAL A 461 16.80 -22.71 5.80
N LEU A 462 17.31 -21.58 5.35
CA LEU A 462 18.74 -21.30 5.21
C LEU A 462 19.41 -20.92 6.55
N MET A 463 18.77 -21.24 7.67
CA MET A 463 19.38 -21.12 9.00
C MET A 463 20.15 -22.41 9.30
N ASP A 464 21.31 -22.27 9.93
CA ASP A 464 22.08 -23.39 10.43
C ASP A 464 21.46 -23.88 11.75
N ILE A 465 20.38 -24.65 11.60
CA ILE A 465 19.59 -25.27 12.66
C ILE A 465 19.33 -26.73 12.29
N SER A 466 18.91 -27.55 13.24
CA SER A 466 18.62 -28.96 12.97
C SER A 466 17.52 -29.12 11.92
N GLU A 467 17.53 -30.23 11.18
CA GLU A 467 16.49 -30.48 10.16
C GLU A 467 15.09 -30.51 10.77
N GLU A 468 14.95 -30.98 12.02
CA GLU A 468 13.69 -30.95 12.76
C GLU A 468 13.21 -29.50 13.01
N GLU A 469 14.11 -28.61 13.41
CA GLU A 469 13.78 -27.19 13.58
C GLU A 469 13.46 -26.50 12.26
N LYS A 470 14.10 -26.91 11.15
CA LYS A 470 13.75 -26.41 9.80
C LYS A 470 12.33 -26.81 9.42
N GLU A 471 11.97 -28.06 9.63
CA GLU A 471 10.60 -28.54 9.39
C GLU A 471 9.59 -27.80 10.26
N GLU A 472 9.88 -27.62 11.55
CA GLU A 472 8.99 -26.94 12.48
C GLU A 472 8.72 -25.49 12.04
N ASN A 473 9.77 -24.78 11.61
CA ASN A 473 9.63 -23.41 11.08
C ASN A 473 8.72 -23.35 9.85
N LEU A 474 8.83 -24.32 8.92
CA LEU A 474 7.99 -24.39 7.72
C LEU A 474 6.54 -24.74 8.04
N ASN A 475 6.31 -25.56 9.06
CA ASN A 475 4.97 -26.03 9.45
C ASN A 475 4.09 -24.89 9.98
N TYR A 476 4.67 -23.88 10.62
CA TYR A 476 3.92 -22.79 11.25
C TYR A 476 4.01 -21.46 10.51
N HIS A 477 4.17 -21.50 9.18
CA HIS A 477 4.02 -20.32 8.34
C HIS A 477 2.61 -19.71 8.44
N SER A 478 2.53 -18.38 8.28
CA SER A 478 1.29 -17.62 8.46
C SER A 478 0.17 -18.03 7.51
N GLU A 479 0.48 -18.46 6.28
CA GLU A 479 -0.50 -18.98 5.33
C GLU A 479 -1.13 -20.28 5.80
N LYS A 480 -0.34 -21.17 6.40
CA LYS A 480 -0.82 -22.46 6.91
C LYS A 480 -1.76 -22.24 8.09
N LEU A 481 -1.44 -21.32 8.99
CA LEU A 481 -2.33 -20.90 10.09
C LEU A 481 -3.62 -20.26 9.57
N ALA A 482 -3.53 -19.34 8.61
CA ALA A 482 -4.69 -18.70 8.01
C ALA A 482 -5.61 -19.72 7.30
N LEU A 483 -5.03 -20.69 6.58
CA LEU A 483 -5.79 -21.76 5.94
C LEU A 483 -6.43 -22.69 6.96
N ALA A 484 -5.70 -23.09 8.01
CA ALA A 484 -6.22 -23.94 9.08
C ALA A 484 -7.43 -23.27 9.77
N TYR A 485 -7.35 -21.96 10.03
CA TYR A 485 -8.51 -21.19 10.51
C TYR A 485 -9.66 -21.18 9.51
N GLY A 486 -9.37 -20.98 8.22
CA GLY A 486 -10.37 -21.07 7.16
C GLY A 486 -11.08 -22.41 7.13
N ILE A 487 -10.35 -23.52 7.24
CA ILE A 487 -10.89 -24.88 7.27
C ILE A 487 -11.75 -25.09 8.52
N LEU A 488 -11.28 -24.63 9.68
CA LEU A 488 -12.01 -24.71 10.95
C LEU A 488 -13.37 -24.02 10.89
N LYS A 489 -13.46 -22.90 10.17
CA LYS A 489 -14.67 -22.05 10.13
C LYS A 489 -15.58 -22.28 8.94
N SER A 490 -15.21 -23.15 8.02
CA SER A 490 -15.94 -23.32 6.76
C SER A 490 -16.37 -24.77 6.52
N THR A 491 -17.49 -24.93 5.83
CA THR A 491 -18.07 -26.24 5.55
C THR A 491 -17.16 -27.05 4.62
N PRO A 492 -17.14 -28.39 4.72
CA PRO A 492 -16.44 -29.24 3.76
C PRO A 492 -16.76 -28.88 2.30
N GLY A 493 -15.73 -28.85 1.45
CA GLY A 493 -15.86 -28.48 0.03
C GLY A 493 -15.93 -26.98 -0.27
N SER A 494 -16.07 -26.10 0.73
CA SER A 494 -16.13 -24.66 0.45
C SER A 494 -14.77 -24.09 0.05
N GLU A 495 -14.81 -23.13 -0.88
CA GLU A 495 -13.64 -22.34 -1.29
C GLU A 495 -13.06 -21.51 -0.13
N ILE A 496 -11.73 -21.51 0.00
CA ILE A 496 -11.02 -20.70 1.00
C ILE A 496 -10.11 -19.68 0.32
N ARG A 497 -10.17 -18.43 0.79
CA ARG A 497 -9.35 -17.31 0.30
C ARG A 497 -8.36 -16.87 1.35
N VAL A 498 -7.07 -16.85 1.01
CA VAL A 498 -5.99 -16.36 1.88
C VAL A 498 -5.23 -15.26 1.15
N SER A 499 -4.97 -14.15 1.82
CA SER A 499 -4.12 -13.08 1.29
C SER A 499 -2.82 -12.99 2.09
N LYS A 500 -1.72 -12.60 1.44
CA LYS A 500 -0.40 -12.43 2.05
C LYS A 500 0.29 -11.17 1.56
N ASN A 501 1.08 -10.54 2.43
CA ASN A 501 1.90 -9.37 2.09
C ASN A 501 3.26 -9.70 1.43
N LEU A 502 3.61 -10.98 1.34
CA LEU A 502 4.86 -11.49 0.76
C LEU A 502 4.53 -12.49 -0.35
N ARG A 503 5.48 -12.79 -1.24
CA ARG A 503 5.38 -13.90 -2.19
C ARG A 503 5.23 -15.22 -1.44
N THR A 504 4.36 -16.11 -1.91
CA THR A 504 4.19 -17.45 -1.34
C THR A 504 5.48 -18.24 -1.56
N CYS A 505 6.03 -18.87 -0.51
CA CYS A 505 7.24 -19.69 -0.67
C CYS A 505 6.91 -21.04 -1.34
N LEU A 506 7.91 -21.69 -1.93
CA LEU A 506 7.76 -22.97 -2.63
C LEU A 506 7.17 -24.07 -1.72
N ASP A 507 7.57 -24.12 -0.45
CA ASP A 507 7.01 -25.07 0.52
C ASP A 507 5.51 -24.84 0.76
N CYS A 508 5.11 -23.59 1.08
CA CYS A 508 3.69 -23.26 1.26
C CYS A 508 2.90 -23.55 -0.01
N HIS A 509 3.42 -23.22 -1.19
CA HIS A 509 2.76 -23.46 -2.47
C HIS A 509 2.51 -24.96 -2.69
N SER A 510 3.54 -25.80 -2.48
CA SER A 510 3.45 -27.26 -2.62
C SER A 510 2.50 -27.88 -1.59
N TRP A 511 2.58 -27.41 -0.34
CA TRP A 511 1.66 -27.82 0.72
C TRP A 511 0.21 -27.48 0.39
N LEU A 512 -0.07 -26.25 -0.07
CA LEU A 512 -1.42 -25.79 -0.45
C LEU A 512 -2.04 -26.64 -1.57
N LYS A 513 -1.24 -27.03 -2.58
CA LYS A 513 -1.66 -27.95 -3.65
C LYS A 513 -2.13 -29.29 -3.06
N LEU A 514 -1.33 -29.89 -2.19
CA LEU A 514 -1.71 -31.16 -1.56
C LEU A 514 -2.93 -31.02 -0.65
N VAL A 515 -3.03 -29.93 0.13
CA VAL A 515 -4.25 -29.66 0.93
C VAL A 515 -5.50 -29.61 0.03
N SER A 516 -5.42 -28.90 -1.09
CA SER A 516 -6.54 -28.76 -2.04
C SER A 516 -7.00 -30.13 -2.57
N LYS A 517 -6.05 -30.98 -2.97
CA LYS A 517 -6.32 -32.35 -3.44
C LYS A 517 -6.94 -33.23 -2.36
N VAL A 518 -6.38 -33.21 -1.15
CA VAL A 518 -6.79 -34.08 -0.02
C VAL A 518 -8.15 -33.70 0.54
N LEU A 519 -8.43 -32.41 0.62
CA LEU A 519 -9.69 -31.90 1.16
C LEU A 519 -10.77 -31.68 0.10
N LYS A 520 -10.43 -31.82 -1.20
CA LYS A 520 -11.32 -31.52 -2.32
C LYS A 520 -11.91 -30.13 -2.20
N ARG A 521 -11.02 -29.15 -2.03
CA ARG A 521 -11.37 -27.73 -1.86
C ARG A 521 -10.57 -26.86 -2.81
N VAL A 522 -11.23 -25.86 -3.37
CA VAL A 522 -10.56 -24.76 -4.07
C VAL A 522 -9.93 -23.84 -3.03
N ILE A 523 -8.64 -23.58 -3.19
CA ILE A 523 -7.87 -22.68 -2.33
C ILE A 523 -7.32 -21.56 -3.19
N ILE A 524 -7.73 -20.33 -2.90
CA ILE A 524 -7.29 -19.14 -3.61
C ILE A 524 -6.31 -18.41 -2.70
N VAL A 525 -5.06 -18.28 -3.13
CA VAL A 525 -4.04 -17.53 -2.39
C VAL A 525 -3.61 -16.31 -3.19
N ARG A 526 -3.82 -15.12 -2.63
CA ARG A 526 -3.28 -13.87 -3.15
C ARG A 526 -1.96 -13.57 -2.47
N ASP A 527 -0.88 -13.57 -3.22
CA ASP A 527 0.40 -13.09 -2.72
C ASP A 527 0.67 -11.64 -3.17
N ARG A 528 1.89 -11.14 -2.96
CA ARG A 528 2.25 -9.77 -3.34
C ARG A 528 2.18 -9.52 -4.87
N ALA A 529 2.38 -10.55 -5.68
CA ALA A 529 2.51 -10.46 -7.13
C ALA A 529 1.22 -10.90 -7.85
N ARG A 530 0.64 -12.05 -7.47
CA ARG A 530 -0.46 -12.68 -8.22
C ARG A 530 -1.38 -13.53 -7.34
N PHE A 531 -2.42 -14.04 -7.98
CA PHE A 531 -3.26 -15.10 -7.45
C PHE A 531 -2.74 -16.48 -7.84
N HIS A 532 -2.90 -17.40 -6.90
CA HIS A 532 -2.72 -18.84 -7.07
C HIS A 532 -4.09 -19.46 -6.84
N HIS A 533 -4.75 -19.89 -7.91
CA HIS A 533 -6.00 -20.65 -7.82
C HIS A 533 -5.62 -22.12 -7.83
N ILE A 534 -5.86 -22.77 -6.70
CA ILE A 534 -5.41 -24.14 -6.45
C ILE A 534 -6.64 -25.03 -6.34
N GLU A 535 -6.75 -25.97 -7.26
CA GLU A 535 -7.85 -26.93 -7.35
C GLU A 535 -7.30 -28.32 -7.70
N ASP A 536 -7.73 -29.33 -6.95
CA ASP A 536 -7.28 -30.73 -7.11
C ASP A 536 -5.76 -30.93 -7.16
N GLY A 537 -5.01 -30.03 -6.50
CA GLY A 537 -3.56 -30.05 -6.45
C GLY A 537 -2.85 -29.47 -7.68
N VAL A 538 -3.59 -28.85 -8.59
CA VAL A 538 -3.06 -28.05 -9.69
C VAL A 538 -3.21 -26.57 -9.35
N CYS A 539 -2.21 -25.76 -9.67
CA CYS A 539 -2.26 -24.31 -9.51
C CYS A 539 -2.28 -23.64 -10.87
N THR A 540 -3.08 -22.58 -11.04
CA THR A 540 -3.13 -21.80 -12.29
C THR A 540 -1.81 -21.17 -12.69
N CYS A 541 -0.83 -21.09 -11.79
CA CYS A 541 0.51 -20.61 -12.15
C CYS A 541 1.37 -21.63 -12.90
N GLY A 542 0.92 -22.88 -13.06
CA GLY A 542 1.67 -23.92 -13.77
C GLY A 542 3.04 -24.25 -13.16
N ASP A 543 3.22 -23.99 -11.86
CA ASP A 543 4.50 -24.05 -11.15
C ASP A 543 5.60 -23.13 -11.74
N TYR A 544 5.21 -22.19 -12.61
CA TYR A 544 6.04 -21.08 -13.07
C TYR A 544 6.12 -20.04 -11.96
N TRP A 545 6.86 -20.38 -10.91
CA TRP A 545 6.84 -19.73 -9.60
C TRP A 545 7.46 -18.34 -9.62
#